data_AF-A0A193GK61-F1
#
_entry.id   AF-A0A193GK61-F1
#
_cell.length_a   1.000
_cell.length_b   1.000
_cell.length_c   1.000
_cell.angle_alpha   90.00
_cell.angle_beta   90.00
_cell.angle_gamma   90.00
#
_symmetry.space_group_name_H-M   'P 1'
#
loop_
_entity.id
_entity.type
_entity.pdbx_description
1 polymer ?
#
loop_
_entity_poly.entity_id
_entity_poly.type
_entity_poly.pdbx_seq_one_letter_code
_entity_poly.pdbx_strand_id
1 'polypeptide(L)'
;MKKVLMYSTGYCPYCSRAEMLLKQRGVTEIEKIRIDVEPQRRDEMIQRTGRRTVPQIFIDDTHVGGFDDLAALDRADKLVPMLA
;
A
#
# COMPACT_ATOMS: atom_id res chain seq x y z
N MET A 1 -15.37 2.43 6.79
CA MET A 1 -13.92 2.69 6.77
C MET A 1 -13.25 1.53 6.06
N LYS A 2 -12.56 1.84 4.97
CA LYS A 2 -11.86 0.85 4.15
C LYS A 2 -10.55 0.44 4.81
N LYS A 3 -10.24 -0.85 4.79
CA LYS A 3 -9.03 -1.38 5.41
C LYS A 3 -7.86 -1.17 4.45
N VAL A 4 -6.88 -0.34 4.83
CA VAL A 4 -5.69 -0.14 4.00
C VAL A 4 -4.54 -0.97 4.53
N LEU A 5 -4.00 -1.85 3.70
CA LEU A 5 -2.86 -2.70 4.01
C LEU A 5 -1.69 -2.34 3.08
N MET A 6 -0.50 -2.20 3.64
CA MET A 6 0.72 -1.87 2.91
C MET A 6 1.84 -2.81 3.30
N TYR A 7 2.30 -3.63 2.35
CA TYR A 7 3.57 -4.31 2.49
C TYR A 7 4.70 -3.30 2.35
N SER A 8 5.58 -3.28 3.35
CA SER A 8 6.65 -2.30 3.50
C SER A 8 7.90 -2.97 4.07
N THR A 9 9.03 -2.25 3.99
CA THR A 9 10.27 -2.61 4.68
C THR A 9 10.64 -1.50 5.68
N GLY A 10 11.56 -1.79 6.61
CA GLY A 10 11.97 -0.83 7.64
C GLY A 10 12.61 0.44 7.13
N TYR A 11 13.22 0.38 5.96
CA TYR A 11 13.81 1.52 5.32
C TYR A 11 13.38 1.57 3.85
N CYS A 12 12.25 2.23 3.60
CA CYS A 12 11.77 2.48 2.24
C CYS A 12 11.13 3.87 2.15
N PRO A 13 11.74 4.82 1.39
CA PRO A 13 11.20 6.16 1.24
C PRO A 13 9.85 6.17 0.49
N TYR A 14 9.63 5.22 -0.42
CA TYR A 14 8.36 5.10 -1.14
C TYR A 14 7.20 4.66 -0.23
N CYS A 15 7.46 3.78 0.74
CA CYS A 15 6.45 3.39 1.74
C CYS A 15 6.02 4.58 2.59
N SER A 16 6.97 5.40 3.04
CA SER A 16 6.66 6.61 3.81
C SER A 16 5.85 7.63 2.98
N ARG A 17 6.17 7.78 1.69
CA ARG A 17 5.41 8.65 0.78
C ARG A 17 3.99 8.12 0.53
N ALA A 18 3.83 6.81 0.34
CA ALA A 18 2.51 6.18 0.21
C ALA A 18 1.65 6.40 1.46
N GLU A 19 2.23 6.17 2.64
CA GLU A 19 1.56 6.39 3.93
C GLU A 19 1.09 7.85 4.07
N MET A 20 1.96 8.81 3.74
CA MET A 20 1.63 10.23 3.81
C MET A 20 0.50 10.60 2.85
N LEU A 21 0.54 10.09 1.62
CA LEU A 21 -0.51 10.35 0.63
C LEU A 21 -1.86 9.81 1.11
N LEU A 22 -1.91 8.56 1.59
CA LEU A 22 -3.12 7.96 2.14
C LEU A 22 -3.66 8.78 3.33
N LYS A 23 -2.80 9.21 4.26
CA LYS A 23 -3.19 10.06 5.39
C LYS A 23 -3.74 11.41 4.94
N GLN A 24 -3.13 12.04 3.94
CA GLN A 24 -3.64 13.30 3.36
C GLN A 24 -5.03 13.16 2.74
N ARG A 25 -5.41 11.95 2.29
CA ARG A 25 -6.75 11.65 1.76
C ARG A 25 -7.74 11.16 2.81
N GLY A 26 -7.38 11.19 4.09
CA GLY A 26 -8.26 10.87 5.21
C GLY A 26 -8.17 9.44 5.75
N VAL A 27 -7.19 8.65 5.28
CA VAL A 27 -6.95 7.31 5.85
C VAL A 27 -6.28 7.44 7.21
N THR A 28 -6.98 7.02 8.26
CA THR A 28 -6.49 7.08 9.64
C THR A 28 -5.69 5.84 10.04
N GLU A 29 -6.06 4.68 9.51
CA GLU A 29 -5.47 3.39 9.86
C GLU A 29 -4.86 2.72 8.62
N ILE A 30 -3.55 2.43 8.69
CA ILE A 30 -2.80 1.75 7.64
C ILE A 30 -2.06 0.59 8.29
N GLU A 31 -2.47 -0.63 7.95
CA GLU A 31 -1.81 -1.85 8.40
C GLU A 31 -0.51 -2.03 7.62
N LYS A 32 0.64 -1.95 8.29
CA LYS A 32 1.96 -2.10 7.67
C LYS A 32 2.52 -3.49 7.94
N ILE A 33 2.65 -4.29 6.89
CA ILE A 33 3.29 -5.61 6.96
C ILE A 33 4.77 -5.45 6.62
N ARG A 34 5.65 -5.87 7.54
CA ARG A 34 7.10 -5.71 7.43
C ARG A 34 7.74 -6.95 6.83
N ILE A 35 7.84 -6.99 5.50
CA ILE A 35 8.37 -8.14 4.77
C ILE A 35 9.87 -8.36 4.98
N ASP A 36 10.57 -7.35 5.52
CA ASP A 36 11.99 -7.42 5.89
C ASP A 36 12.21 -8.16 7.22
N VAL A 37 11.21 -8.17 8.10
CA VAL A 37 11.26 -8.88 9.39
C VAL A 37 10.61 -10.26 9.26
N GLU A 38 9.53 -10.35 8.47
CA GLU A 38 8.77 -11.57 8.25
C GLU A 38 8.94 -12.07 6.81
N PRO A 39 9.92 -12.94 6.52
CA PRO A 39 10.17 -13.44 5.16
C PRO A 39 8.96 -14.20 4.59
N GLN A 40 8.16 -14.86 5.43
CA GLN A 40 6.92 -15.53 5.00
C GLN A 40 5.90 -14.55 4.40
N ARG A 41 5.84 -13.31 4.92
CA ARG A 41 4.97 -12.25 4.38
C ARG A 41 5.44 -11.75 3.04
N ARG A 42 6.73 -11.87 2.73
CA ARG A 42 7.26 -11.56 1.41
C ARG A 42 6.74 -12.54 0.36
N ASP A 43 6.73 -13.84 0.68
CA ASP A 43 6.22 -14.85 -0.24
C ASP A 43 4.71 -14.69 -0.46
N GLU A 44 3.95 -14.41 0.62
CA GLU A 44 2.53 -14.05 0.54
C GLU A 44 2.30 -12.82 -0.36
N MET A 45 3.08 -11.75 -0.17
CA MET A 45 3.02 -10.55 -1.01
C MET A 45 3.27 -10.89 -2.48
N ILE A 46 4.29 -11.69 -2.79
CA ILE A 46 4.63 -12.08 -4.16
C ILE A 46 3.51 -12.93 -4.77
N GLN A 47 2.93 -13.85 -4.01
CA GLN A 47 1.81 -14.67 -4.47
C GLN A 47 0.54 -13.84 -4.73
N ARG A 48 0.24 -12.86 -3.86
CA ARG A 48 -0.95 -12.01 -3.99
C ARG A 48 -0.82 -10.96 -5.09
N THR A 49 0.38 -10.40 -5.28
CA THR A 49 0.59 -9.23 -6.14
C THR A 49 1.30 -9.56 -7.46
N GLY A 50 1.97 -10.71 -7.54
CA GLY A 50 2.94 -11.02 -8.61
C GLY A 50 4.18 -10.11 -8.60
N ARG A 51 4.29 -9.18 -7.65
CA ARG A 51 5.36 -8.17 -7.58
C ARG A 51 6.30 -8.48 -6.40
N ARG A 52 7.57 -8.16 -6.59
CA ARG A 52 8.63 -8.39 -5.58
C ARG A 52 9.10 -7.10 -4.89
N THR A 53 8.60 -5.95 -5.34
CA THR A 53 9.00 -4.63 -4.89
C THR A 53 8.05 -4.10 -3.83
N VAL A 54 8.53 -3.22 -2.95
CA VAL A 54 7.69 -2.47 -2.00
C VAL A 54 7.65 -0.98 -2.38
N PRO A 55 6.61 -0.23 -2.00
CA PRO A 55 5.40 -0.69 -1.30
C PRO A 55 4.49 -1.54 -2.19
N GLN A 56 3.69 -2.43 -1.59
CA GLN A 56 2.50 -3.00 -2.24
C GLN A 56 1.29 -2.67 -1.38
N ILE A 57 0.33 -1.94 -1.94
CA ILE A 57 -0.81 -1.38 -1.25
C ILE A 57 -2.08 -2.12 -1.66
N PHE A 58 -2.90 -2.41 -0.67
CA PHE A 58 -4.22 -2.99 -0.79
C PHE A 58 -5.23 -2.08 -0.09
N ILE A 59 -6.38 -1.90 -0.73
CA ILE A 59 -7.55 -1.24 -0.14
C ILE A 59 -8.65 -2.29 -0.13
N ASP A 60 -9.05 -2.72 1.06
CA ASP A 60 -9.77 -3.97 1.31
C ASP A 60 -9.07 -5.14 0.59
N ASP A 61 -9.78 -5.79 -0.34
CA ASP A 61 -9.27 -6.89 -1.15
C ASP A 61 -8.66 -6.44 -2.50
N THR A 62 -8.74 -5.14 -2.82
CA THR A 62 -8.27 -4.62 -4.10
C THR A 62 -6.78 -4.30 -4.03
N HIS A 63 -6.00 -4.95 -4.87
CA HIS A 63 -4.59 -4.61 -5.05
C HIS A 63 -4.46 -3.32 -5.85
N VAL A 64 -3.94 -2.28 -5.20
CA VAL A 64 -3.69 -0.97 -5.82
C VAL A 64 -2.38 -0.98 -6.60
N GLY A 65 -1.37 -1.67 -6.08
CA GLY A 65 -0.02 -1.67 -6.65
C GLY A 65 0.99 -0.95 -5.75
N GLY A 66 1.99 -0.33 -6.38
CA GLY A 66 3.04 0.41 -5.69
C GLY A 66 2.70 1.86 -5.43
N PHE A 67 3.72 2.64 -5.04
CA PHE A 67 3.56 4.07 -4.82
C PHE A 67 3.17 4.81 -6.10
N ASP A 68 3.75 4.44 -7.25
CA ASP A 68 3.45 5.09 -8.53
C ASP A 68 2.00 4.83 -8.96
N ASP A 69 1.50 3.60 -8.77
CA ASP A 69 0.10 3.26 -9.06
C ASP A 69 -0.85 4.05 -8.13
N LEU A 70 -0.53 4.11 -6.83
CA LEU A 70 -1.29 4.89 -5.85
C LEU A 70 -1.31 6.39 -6.23
N ALA A 71 -0.16 6.97 -6.54
CA ALA A 71 -0.04 8.37 -6.92
C ALA A 71 -0.75 8.67 -8.24
N ALA A 72 -0.73 7.74 -9.19
CA ALA A 72 -1.47 7.86 -10.44
C ALA A 72 -3.00 7.85 -10.21
N LEU A 73 -3.49 6.97 -9.33
CA LEU A 73 -4.91 6.93 -8.95
C LEU A 73 -5.35 8.19 -8.21
N ASP A 74 -4.49 8.71 -7.35
CA ASP A 74 -4.72 9.95 -6.62
C ASP A 74 -4.83 11.15 -7.56
N ARG A 75 -3.90 11.28 -8.51
CA ARG A 75 -3.92 12.31 -9.56
C ARG A 75 -5.11 12.19 -10.51
N ALA A 76 -5.69 11.00 -10.63
CA ALA A 76 -6.87 10.74 -11.43
C ALA A 76 -8.19 10.91 -10.65
N ASP A 77 -8.14 11.39 -9.39
CA ASP A 77 -9.28 11.51 -8.47
C ASP A 77 -10.02 10.17 -8.22
N LYS A 78 -9.36 9.04 -8.48
CA LYS A 78 -9.92 7.69 -8.29
C LYS A 78 -9.62 7.11 -6.92
N LEU A 79 -8.63 7.64 -6.21
CA LEU A 79 -8.24 7.12 -4.90
C LEU A 79 -9.28 7.37 -3.81
N VAL A 80 -9.83 8.59 -3.72
CA VAL A 80 -10.83 8.94 -2.70
C VAL A 80 -12.10 8.07 -2.79
N PRO A 81 -12.69 7.82 -3.98
CA PRO A 81 -13.79 6.88 -4.13
C PRO A 81 -13.49 5.45 -3.66
N MET A 82 -12.24 5.00 -3.75
CA MET A 82 -11.84 3.67 -3.26
C MET A 82 -11.72 3.62 -1.74
N LEU A 83 -11.54 4.77 -1.09
CA LEU A 83 -11.37 4.90 0.36
C LEU A 83 -12.70 5.19 1.10
N ALA A 84 -13.77 5.51 0.36
CA ALA A 84 -15.11 5.80 0.87
C ALA A 84 -15.85 4.56 1.40
#